data_AF-A3JTH3-F1
#
_entry.id   AF-A3JTH3-F1
#
_cell.length_a   1.000
_cell.length_b   1.000
_cell.length_c   1.000
_cell.angle_alpha   90.00
_cell.angle_beta   90.00
_cell.angle_gamma   90.00
#
_symmetry.space_group_name_H-M   'P 1'
#
loop_
_entity.id
_entity.type
_entity.pdbx_description
1 polymer ?
#
loop_
_entity_poly.entity_id
_entity_poly.type
_entity_poly.pdbx_seq_one_letter_code
_entity_poly.pdbx_strand_id
1 'polypeptide(L)'
;MKSNTENDMAFFDTAIDRYQSVAFSYTAHTTNHDLIECVESVWCSFPEETRVEINPVGPNSKALGLPTLRLIVIQLFSVWITDPTLALATPRGNDFKVKSIYNPKGINPEKVRAVLDALEANNYIDTIAHSHSDNPNQKSTTSRASGPVTV
;
A
#
# COMPACT_ATOMS: atom_id res chain seq x y z
N MET A 1 -30.10 -31.86 5.71
CA MET A 1 -28.76 -31.26 5.92
C MET A 1 -28.50 -30.33 4.76
N LYS A 2 -28.45 -29.02 5.01
CA LYS A 2 -28.10 -28.03 3.99
C LYS A 2 -26.58 -27.98 3.90
N SER A 3 -26.05 -28.18 2.70
CA SER A 3 -24.63 -28.03 2.40
C SER A 3 -24.22 -26.59 2.66
N ASN A 4 -23.30 -26.38 3.61
CA ASN A 4 -22.60 -25.12 3.73
C ASN A 4 -21.62 -25.05 2.56
N THR A 5 -21.95 -24.22 1.57
CA THR A 5 -20.99 -23.80 0.56
C THR A 5 -20.04 -22.83 1.24
N GLU A 6 -18.93 -23.34 1.74
CA GLU A 6 -17.77 -22.51 2.07
C GLU A 6 -17.35 -21.84 0.76
N ASN A 7 -17.56 -20.52 0.70
CA ASN A 7 -16.90 -19.69 -0.31
C ASN A 7 -15.41 -19.80 -0.03
N ASP A 8 -14.72 -20.67 -0.77
CA ASP A 8 -13.27 -20.61 -0.95
C ASP A 8 -12.94 -19.22 -1.52
N MET A 9 -12.66 -18.26 -0.64
CA MET A 9 -11.89 -17.08 -1.02
C MET A 9 -10.53 -17.62 -1.43
N ALA A 10 -10.30 -17.77 -2.74
CA ALA A 10 -9.03 -18.20 -3.28
C ALA A 10 -7.93 -17.24 -2.80
N PHE A 11 -7.22 -17.65 -1.75
CA PHE A 11 -6.03 -16.98 -1.27
C PHE A 11 -4.95 -17.16 -2.34
N PHE A 12 -4.42 -16.04 -2.85
CA PHE A 12 -3.34 -16.08 -3.82
C PHE A 12 -2.02 -16.33 -3.09
N ASP A 13 -1.70 -17.59 -2.82
CA ASP A 13 -0.39 -18.05 -2.29
C ASP A 13 0.70 -18.06 -3.40
N THR A 14 0.58 -17.19 -4.39
CA THR A 14 1.56 -17.09 -5.48
C THR A 14 2.60 -16.06 -5.11
N ALA A 15 3.88 -16.45 -5.15
CA ALA A 15 4.97 -15.52 -4.90
C ALA A 15 4.85 -14.27 -5.79
N ILE A 16 5.07 -13.09 -5.20
CA ILE A 16 4.98 -11.81 -5.92
C ILE A 16 5.88 -11.84 -7.17
N ASP A 17 5.29 -11.68 -8.35
CA ASP A 17 6.06 -11.50 -9.59
C ASP A 17 6.66 -10.08 -9.60
N ARG A 18 7.96 -9.99 -9.34
CA ARG A 18 8.70 -8.74 -9.29
C ARG A 18 8.75 -7.97 -10.61
N TYR A 19 8.52 -8.65 -11.75
CA TYR A 19 8.60 -8.09 -13.10
C TYR A 19 7.21 -7.76 -13.68
N GLN A 20 6.14 -8.21 -13.04
CA GLN A 20 4.77 -7.87 -13.43
C GLN A 20 4.11 -6.97 -12.38
N SER A 21 4.11 -5.66 -12.68
CA SER A 21 3.62 -4.66 -11.74
C SER A 21 3.04 -3.44 -12.43
N VAL A 22 2.17 -2.73 -11.73
CA VAL A 22 1.61 -1.45 -12.16
C VAL A 22 2.27 -0.29 -11.44
N ALA A 23 2.42 0.85 -12.11
CA ALA A 23 2.99 2.06 -11.52
C ALA A 23 2.09 2.64 -10.40
N PHE A 24 2.71 3.14 -9.33
CA PHE A 24 1.98 3.86 -8.27
C PHE A 24 1.57 5.26 -8.74
N SER A 25 0.34 5.64 -8.41
CA SER A 25 -0.27 6.92 -8.75
C SER A 25 -0.69 7.70 -7.50
N TYR A 26 -0.23 8.95 -7.40
CA TYR A 26 -0.63 9.87 -6.33
C TYR A 26 -2.00 10.53 -6.58
N THR A 27 -2.61 10.29 -7.75
CA THR A 27 -3.94 10.83 -8.10
C THR A 27 -5.06 9.83 -7.83
N ALA A 28 -4.74 8.59 -7.43
CA ALA A 28 -5.73 7.56 -7.15
C ALA A 28 -6.78 8.04 -6.12
N HIS A 29 -8.04 7.69 -6.40
CA HIS A 29 -9.20 8.11 -5.63
C HIS A 29 -10.36 7.14 -5.87
N THR A 30 -11.28 7.09 -4.92
CA THR A 30 -12.53 6.32 -5.01
C THR A 30 -13.64 7.09 -4.33
N THR A 31 -14.86 6.92 -4.83
CA THR A 31 -16.11 7.34 -4.18
C THR A 31 -16.90 6.15 -3.62
N ASN A 32 -16.38 4.93 -3.75
CA ASN A 32 -17.01 3.74 -3.20
C ASN A 32 -16.94 3.77 -1.66
N HIS A 33 -18.12 3.73 -1.02
CA HIS A 33 -18.24 3.83 0.44
C HIS A 33 -17.65 2.63 1.16
N ASP A 34 -17.91 1.41 0.70
CA ASP A 34 -17.42 0.18 1.33
C ASP A 34 -15.88 0.13 1.37
N LEU A 35 -15.21 0.57 0.30
CA LEU A 35 -13.76 0.65 0.24
C LEU A 35 -13.21 1.75 1.17
N ILE A 36 -13.94 2.85 1.33
CA ILE A 36 -13.59 3.91 2.28
C ILE A 36 -13.71 3.41 3.72
N GLU A 37 -14.79 2.69 4.05
CA GLU A 37 -15.00 2.08 5.38
C GLU A 37 -13.96 1.01 5.67
N CYS A 38 -13.60 0.19 4.68
CA CYS A 38 -12.51 -0.79 4.80
C CYS A 38 -11.19 -0.11 5.17
N VAL A 39 -10.84 0.99 4.49
CA VAL A 39 -9.64 1.79 4.84
C VAL A 39 -9.69 2.31 6.28
N GLU A 40 -10.84 2.79 6.72
CA GLU A 40 -11.02 3.29 8.08
C GLU A 40 -10.94 2.16 9.12
N SER A 41 -11.43 0.97 8.79
CA SER A 41 -11.26 -0.23 9.61
C SER A 41 -9.80 -0.63 9.77
N VAL A 42 -9.03 -0.65 8.67
CA VAL A 42 -7.58 -0.91 8.69
C VAL A 42 -6.83 0.17 9.49
N TRP A 43 -7.25 1.42 9.36
CA TRP A 43 -6.68 2.50 10.16
C TRP A 43 -6.92 2.28 11.65
N CYS A 44 -8.14 1.94 12.03
CA CYS A 44 -8.54 1.76 13.43
C CYS A 44 -7.96 0.50 14.08
N SER A 45 -7.58 -0.51 13.30
CA SER A 45 -6.92 -1.71 13.81
C SER A 45 -5.43 -1.50 14.12
N PHE A 46 -4.80 -0.47 13.56
CA PHE A 46 -3.39 -0.17 13.86
C PHE A 46 -3.18 0.19 15.35
N PRO A 47 -2.09 -0.34 15.96
CA PRO A 47 -1.65 0.12 17.27
C PRO A 47 -1.55 1.65 17.34
N GLU A 48 -1.82 2.22 18.51
CA GLU A 48 -1.76 3.68 18.69
C GLU A 48 -0.37 4.23 18.35
N GLU A 49 0.69 3.55 18.75
CA GLU A 49 2.08 3.91 18.43
C GLU A 49 2.32 3.99 16.91
N THR A 50 1.83 3.00 16.14
CA THR A 50 1.91 2.99 14.68
C THR A 50 1.15 4.17 14.09
N ARG A 51 -0.07 4.46 14.59
CA ARG A 51 -0.85 5.61 14.13
C ARG A 51 -0.16 6.93 14.42
N VAL A 52 0.46 7.09 15.58
CA VAL A 52 1.22 8.30 15.96
C VAL A 52 2.44 8.47 15.07
N GLU A 53 3.17 7.38 14.78
CA GLU A 53 4.35 7.41 13.92
C GLU A 53 4.01 7.84 12.48
N ILE A 54 2.98 7.23 11.90
CA ILE A 54 2.60 7.52 10.51
C ILE A 54 1.75 8.79 10.38
N ASN A 55 1.16 9.29 11.47
CA ASN A 55 0.34 10.50 11.51
C ASN A 55 0.73 11.43 12.68
N PRO A 56 1.96 11.97 12.67
CA PRO A 56 2.45 12.77 13.79
C PRO A 56 1.70 14.09 13.88
N VAL A 57 1.43 14.53 15.11
CA VAL A 57 0.83 15.84 15.43
C VAL A 57 1.93 16.80 15.84
N GLY A 58 1.97 17.99 15.25
CA GLY A 58 2.98 19.00 15.58
C GLY A 58 2.94 20.22 14.66
N PRO A 59 3.59 21.32 15.04
CA PRO A 59 3.50 22.60 14.32
C PRO A 59 4.00 22.55 12.87
N ASN A 60 4.89 21.61 12.55
CA ASN A 60 5.40 21.40 11.18
C ASN A 60 4.95 20.06 10.57
N SER A 61 4.08 19.32 11.27
CA SER A 61 3.60 18.01 10.84
C SER A 61 2.30 18.15 10.05
N LYS A 62 2.19 17.46 8.91
CA LYS A 62 0.91 17.29 8.23
C LYS A 62 0.37 15.90 8.55
N ALA A 63 -0.79 15.87 9.19
CA ALA A 63 -1.53 14.65 9.51
C ALA A 63 -2.10 14.01 8.23
N LEU A 64 -1.24 13.34 7.48
CA LEU A 64 -1.56 12.71 6.20
C LEU A 64 -1.52 11.18 6.26
N GLY A 65 -1.45 10.56 7.45
CA GLY A 65 -1.39 9.10 7.58
C GLY A 65 -2.60 8.41 6.95
N LEU A 66 -3.81 8.72 7.42
CA LEU A 66 -5.05 8.16 6.88
C LEU A 66 -5.27 8.49 5.39
N PRO A 67 -5.09 9.73 4.91
CA PRO A 67 -5.12 10.03 3.47
C PRO A 67 -4.15 9.21 2.63
N THR A 68 -2.95 8.93 3.17
CA THR A 68 -1.92 8.13 2.49
C THR A 68 -2.29 6.64 2.50
N LEU A 69 -2.82 6.13 3.62
CA LEU A 69 -3.35 4.76 3.70
C LEU A 69 -4.46 4.56 2.67
N ARG A 70 -5.42 5.48 2.60
CA ARG A 70 -6.49 5.46 1.60
C ARG A 70 -5.93 5.38 0.18
N LEU A 71 -4.94 6.22 -0.14
CA LEU A 71 -4.29 6.23 -1.45
C LEU A 71 -3.67 4.86 -1.81
N ILE A 72 -3.00 4.22 -0.86
CA ILE A 72 -2.32 2.92 -1.06
C ILE A 72 -3.35 1.80 -1.23
N VAL A 73 -4.30 1.67 -0.29
CA VAL A 73 -5.29 0.58 -0.28
C VAL A 73 -6.17 0.59 -1.52
N ILE A 74 -6.58 1.78 -2.00
CA ILE A 74 -7.37 1.88 -3.25
C ILE A 74 -6.60 1.29 -4.43
N GLN A 75 -5.30 1.54 -4.52
CA GLN A 75 -4.50 1.04 -5.63
C GLN A 75 -4.25 -0.47 -5.50
N LEU A 76 -3.96 -0.97 -4.30
CA LEU A 76 -3.82 -2.40 -4.05
C LEU A 76 -5.11 -3.15 -4.39
N PHE A 77 -6.27 -2.63 -3.97
CA PHE A 77 -7.57 -3.19 -4.29
C PHE A 77 -7.82 -3.18 -5.81
N SER A 78 -7.58 -2.04 -6.48
CA SER A 78 -7.73 -1.94 -7.94
C SER A 78 -6.85 -2.92 -8.70
N VAL A 79 -5.62 -3.16 -8.23
CA VAL A 79 -4.73 -4.18 -8.80
C VAL A 79 -5.33 -5.56 -8.61
N TRP A 80 -5.68 -5.91 -7.37
CA TRP A 80 -6.22 -7.22 -7.02
C TRP A 80 -7.48 -7.60 -7.80
N ILE A 81 -8.43 -6.67 -7.97
CA ILE A 81 -9.66 -6.94 -8.73
C ILE A 81 -9.44 -7.00 -10.25
N THR A 82 -8.38 -6.37 -10.77
CA THR A 82 -8.11 -6.31 -12.20
C THR A 82 -7.27 -7.51 -12.64
N ASP A 83 -6.18 -7.75 -11.92
CA ASP A 83 -5.28 -8.88 -12.11
C ASP A 83 -4.53 -9.16 -10.79
N PRO A 84 -4.92 -10.19 -10.03
CA PRO A 84 -4.31 -10.51 -8.74
C PRO A 84 -2.89 -11.05 -8.85
N THR A 85 -2.39 -11.32 -10.06
CA THR A 85 -0.98 -11.71 -10.29
C THR A 85 -0.05 -10.50 -10.36
N LEU A 86 -0.60 -9.29 -10.57
CA LEU A 86 0.15 -8.05 -10.61
C LEU A 86 0.41 -7.51 -9.21
N ALA A 87 1.57 -6.88 -9.05
CA ALA A 87 1.89 -6.15 -7.83
C ALA A 87 1.89 -4.63 -8.03
N LEU A 88 1.75 -3.87 -6.95
CA LEU A 88 1.85 -2.40 -6.99
C LEU A 88 3.31 -1.95 -6.86
N ALA A 89 3.79 -1.15 -7.82
CA ALA A 89 5.13 -0.55 -7.82
C ALA A 89 5.26 0.60 -6.81
N THR A 90 5.59 0.30 -5.56
CA THR A 90 5.71 1.33 -4.53
C THR A 90 7.00 2.17 -4.71
N PRO A 91 6.90 3.51 -4.64
CA PRO A 91 8.06 4.38 -4.70
C PRO A 91 8.80 4.34 -3.35
N ARG A 92 9.97 3.68 -3.30
CA ARG A 92 10.87 3.69 -2.12
C ARG A 92 12.07 4.64 -2.29
N GLY A 93 12.25 5.22 -3.49
CA GLY A 93 13.32 6.17 -3.83
C GLY A 93 12.92 7.65 -3.72
N ASN A 94 13.93 8.53 -3.69
CA ASN A 94 13.81 9.95 -3.33
C ASN A 94 13.55 10.91 -4.52
N ASP A 95 13.37 10.43 -5.74
CA ASP A 95 13.40 11.32 -6.92
C ASP A 95 12.07 12.04 -7.22
N PHE A 96 11.03 11.82 -6.41
CA PHE A 96 9.73 12.45 -6.65
C PHE A 96 9.64 13.82 -5.97
N LYS A 97 9.63 14.89 -6.78
CA LYS A 97 9.55 16.27 -6.27
C LYS A 97 8.16 16.58 -5.68
N VAL A 98 8.15 16.90 -4.39
CA VAL A 98 7.00 17.53 -3.71
C VAL A 98 6.65 18.82 -4.47
N LYS A 99 5.36 19.06 -4.78
CA LYS A 99 4.79 20.12 -5.67
C LYS A 99 4.71 19.79 -7.18
N SER A 100 4.89 18.55 -7.58
CA SER A 100 4.54 18.12 -8.94
C SER A 100 3.02 18.12 -9.16
N ILE A 101 2.58 18.46 -10.38
CA ILE A 101 1.17 18.31 -10.82
C ILE A 101 0.67 16.87 -10.67
N TYR A 102 1.59 15.90 -10.67
CA TYR A 102 1.32 14.48 -10.51
C TYR A 102 1.11 14.07 -9.05
N ASN A 103 1.25 14.97 -8.07
CA ASN A 103 0.98 14.74 -6.65
C ASN A 103 0.10 15.88 -6.06
N PRO A 104 -1.17 15.98 -6.49
CA PRO A 104 -2.07 17.05 -6.03
C PRO A 104 -2.40 16.94 -4.53
N LYS A 105 -2.22 15.76 -3.93
CA LYS A 105 -2.45 15.53 -2.49
C LYS A 105 -1.27 15.98 -1.60
N GLY A 106 -0.13 16.34 -2.21
CA GLY A 106 1.05 16.84 -1.50
C GLY A 106 1.69 15.80 -0.56
N ILE A 107 1.51 14.51 -0.82
CA ILE A 107 2.02 13.42 0.02
C ILE A 107 3.50 13.19 -0.30
N ASN A 108 4.38 13.28 0.69
CA ASN A 108 5.81 13.00 0.53
C ASN A 108 6.03 11.47 0.30
N PRO A 109 6.88 11.04 -0.63
CA PRO A 109 7.31 9.65 -0.75
C PRO A 109 7.69 8.96 0.57
N GLU A 110 8.34 9.68 1.50
CA GLU A 110 8.68 9.14 2.83
C GLU A 110 7.45 8.76 3.64
N LYS A 111 6.34 9.50 3.47
CA LYS A 111 5.06 9.19 4.12
C LYS A 111 4.40 7.96 3.49
N VAL A 112 4.50 7.81 2.17
CA VAL A 112 4.07 6.58 1.47
C VAL A 112 4.84 5.38 2.03
N ARG A 113 6.17 5.51 2.18
CA ARG A 113 7.02 4.46 2.75
C ARG A 113 6.58 4.11 4.17
N ALA A 114 6.43 5.08 5.05
CA ALA A 114 6.04 4.83 6.45
C ALA A 114 4.70 4.09 6.56
N VAL A 115 3.71 4.43 5.72
CA VAL A 115 2.40 3.75 5.74
C VAL A 115 2.48 2.34 5.14
N LEU A 116 3.30 2.11 4.12
CA LEU A 116 3.55 0.76 3.60
C LEU A 116 4.26 -0.12 4.64
N ASP A 117 5.24 0.43 5.35
CA ASP A 117 5.96 -0.29 6.41
C ASP A 117 5.02 -0.63 7.57
N ALA A 118 4.08 0.27 7.90
CA ALA A 118 3.01 -0.01 8.87
C ALA A 118 2.05 -1.11 8.40
N LEU A 119 1.67 -1.13 7.11
CA LEU A 119 0.83 -2.19 6.55
C LEU A 119 1.53 -3.55 6.60
N GLU A 120 2.81 -3.59 6.21
CA GLU A 120 3.64 -4.81 6.22
C GLU A 120 3.84 -5.32 7.65
N ALA A 121 4.21 -4.44 8.59
CA ALA A 121 4.42 -4.81 9.99
C ALA A 121 3.15 -5.31 10.70
N ASN A 122 1.97 -4.96 10.18
CA ASN A 122 0.67 -5.43 10.68
C ASN A 122 0.05 -6.52 9.79
N ASN A 123 0.84 -7.16 8.91
CA ASN A 123 0.45 -8.29 8.06
C ASN A 123 -0.71 -8.01 7.09
N TYR A 124 -0.90 -6.77 6.64
CA TYR A 124 -1.92 -6.43 5.65
C TYR A 124 -1.45 -6.60 4.21
N ILE A 125 -0.14 -6.56 3.99
CA ILE A 125 0.49 -6.68 2.67
C ILE A 125 1.77 -7.48 2.80
N ASP A 126 2.13 -8.17 1.72
CA ASP A 126 3.49 -8.68 1.53
C ASP A 126 4.28 -7.69 0.69
N THR A 127 5.58 -7.55 0.96
CA THR A 127 6.47 -6.77 0.10
C THR A 127 7.69 -7.54 -0.36
N ILE A 128 8.10 -7.28 -1.61
CA ILE A 128 9.40 -7.73 -2.14
C ILE A 128 10.20 -6.55 -2.63
N ALA A 129 11.47 -6.50 -2.24
CA ALA A 129 12.43 -5.51 -2.71
C ALA A 129 12.70 -5.72 -4.22
N HIS A 130 12.67 -4.64 -4.99
CA HIS A 130 13.02 -4.63 -6.40
C HIS A 130 14.12 -3.60 -6.67
N SER A 131 15.09 -4.01 -7.48
CA SER A 131 16.20 -3.18 -7.96
C SER A 131 16.31 -3.39 -9.46
N HIS A 132 16.53 -2.32 -10.22
CA HIS A 132 16.85 -2.41 -11.65
C HIS A 132 18.29 -2.90 -11.91
N SER A 133 19.05 -3.22 -10.86
CA SER A 133 20.44 -3.67 -10.95
C SER A 133 20.62 -5.02 -10.27
N ASP A 134 21.33 -5.92 -10.95
CA ASP A 134 21.76 -7.22 -10.42
C ASP A 134 22.88 -7.12 -9.36
N ASN A 135 23.32 -5.91 -9.03
CA ASN A 135 24.35 -5.68 -8.04
C ASN A 135 23.79 -5.92 -6.61
N PRO A 136 24.34 -6.88 -5.84
CA PRO A 136 23.85 -7.21 -4.50
C PRO A 136 24.02 -6.07 -3.48
N ASN A 137 24.87 -5.07 -3.77
CA ASN A 137 25.09 -3.91 -2.91
C ASN A 137 24.16 -2.72 -3.22
N GLN A 138 23.30 -2.82 -4.25
CA GLN A 138 22.36 -1.76 -4.57
C GLN A 138 21.20 -1.74 -3.56
N LYS A 139 20.95 -0.56 -2.99
CA LYS A 139 19.78 -0.35 -2.14
C LYS A 139 18.54 -0.33 -3.03
N SER A 140 17.56 -1.18 -2.71
CA SER A 140 16.28 -1.20 -3.43
C SER A 140 15.58 0.16 -3.30
N THR A 141 15.15 0.71 -4.44
CA THR A 141 14.42 1.99 -4.54
C THR A 141 12.94 1.80 -4.87
N THR A 142 12.49 0.56 -5.02
CA THR A 142 11.09 0.20 -5.30
C THR A 142 10.74 -1.11 -4.61
N SER A 143 9.62 -1.18 -3.90
CA SER A 143 9.06 -2.46 -3.45
C SER A 143 7.80 -2.79 -4.23
N ARG A 144 7.47 -4.06 -4.31
CA ARG A 144 6.17 -4.52 -4.83
C ARG A 144 5.30 -4.92 -3.65
N ALA A 145 4.02 -4.55 -3.67
CA ALA A 145 3.06 -4.94 -2.64
C ALA A 145 1.84 -5.65 -3.24
N SER A 146 1.39 -6.72 -2.58
CA SER A 146 0.15 -7.46 -2.87
C SER A 146 -0.79 -7.45 -1.65
N GLY A 147 -2.09 -7.68 -1.88
CA GLY A 147 -3.09 -7.84 -0.80
C GLY A 147 -2.85 -9.10 0.05
N PRO A 148 -3.55 -9.25 1.17
CA PRO A 148 -3.13 -10.13 2.27
C PRO A 148 -3.03 -11.61 1.90
N VAL A 149 -1.93 -12.23 2.35
CA VAL A 149 -1.83 -13.65 2.65
C VAL A 149 -2.41 -13.85 4.06
N THR A 150 -3.62 -14.41 4.14
CA THR A 150 -4.32 -14.83 5.37
C THR A 150 -5.04 -13.72 6.18
N VAL A 151 -6.36 -13.86 6.31
CA VAL A 151 -7.19 -13.30 7.40
C VAL A 151 -7.97 -14.45 8.04
#